data_AF-A0A372R5F0-F1
#
_entry.id   AF-A0A372R5F0-F1
#
_cell.length_a   1.000
_cell.length_b   1.000
_cell.length_c   1.000
_cell.angle_alpha   90.00
_cell.angle_beta   90.00
_cell.angle_gamma   90.00
#
_symmetry.space_group_name_H-M   'P 1'
#
loop_
_entity.id
_entity.type
_entity.pdbx_description
1 polymer ?
#
loop_
_entity_poly.entity_id
_entity_poly.type
_entity_poly.pdbx_seq_one_letter_code
_entity_poly.pdbx_strand_id
1 'polypeptide(L)'
;MLNNRQKTTLIDIMSEVKLVSTVLPHDITPDNIAEYLHDLVTINDLLIVQYKADLIQYKNTQIKDFVQNRYRVIVIENDEEILKTTPECIKKEVNVHFQNIAGSFNHEKLISGRWVDQYSPKTDIDINIYEGLMDYITQEEVDYHISILPNGKASGPSKISYEMIKHSSDEMKSFITNYLNECLILRKVPKEWKLADLYPIPKPKP
;
A
#
# COMPACT_ATOMS: atom_id res chain seq x y z
N MET A 1 4.20 -26.75 -17.23
CA MET A 1 4.94 -27.89 -16.64
C MET A 1 5.28 -27.55 -15.20
N LEU A 2 4.98 -28.42 -14.23
CA LEU A 2 5.27 -28.17 -12.80
C LEU A 2 6.78 -28.07 -12.55
N ASN A 3 7.21 -27.15 -11.70
CA ASN A 3 8.61 -27.07 -11.26
C ASN A 3 8.93 -28.17 -10.24
N ASN A 4 10.22 -28.43 -9.97
CA ASN A 4 10.62 -29.55 -9.11
C ASN A 4 10.05 -29.46 -7.69
N ARG A 5 9.95 -28.27 -7.11
CA ARG A 5 9.39 -28.07 -5.77
C ARG A 5 7.89 -28.38 -5.76
N GLN A 6 7.16 -27.91 -6.77
CA GLN A 6 5.74 -28.23 -6.95
C GLN A 6 5.52 -29.73 -7.15
N LYS A 7 6.40 -30.41 -7.90
CA LYS A 7 6.33 -31.87 -8.07
C LYS A 7 6.55 -32.61 -6.75
N THR A 8 7.54 -32.22 -5.95
CA THR A 8 7.79 -32.81 -4.63
C THR A 8 6.62 -32.61 -3.68
N THR A 9 6.11 -31.38 -3.58
CA THR A 9 4.93 -31.09 -2.75
C THR A 9 3.69 -31.87 -3.20
N LEU A 10 3.48 -32.03 -4.51
CA LEU A 10 2.37 -32.83 -5.03
C LEU A 10 2.53 -34.32 -4.69
N ILE A 11 3.76 -34.85 -4.74
CA ILE A 11 4.08 -36.24 -4.37
C ILE A 11 3.83 -36.47 -2.88
N ASP A 12 4.27 -35.55 -2.02
CA ASP A 12 4.09 -35.64 -0.58
C ASP A 12 2.59 -35.62 -0.23
N ILE A 13 1.82 -34.68 -0.80
CA ILE A 13 0.36 -34.60 -0.61
C ILE A 13 -0.33 -35.87 -1.12
N MET A 14 0.04 -36.38 -2.31
CA MET A 14 -0.55 -37.60 -2.84
C MET A 14 -0.23 -38.84 -1.98
N SER A 15 0.93 -38.86 -1.34
CA SER A 15 1.33 -39.92 -0.41
C SER A 15 0.54 -39.86 0.90
N GLU A 16 0.28 -38.65 1.39
CA GLU A 16 -0.48 -38.38 2.60
C GLU A 16 -1.97 -38.71 2.40
N VAL A 17 -2.54 -38.31 1.25
CA VAL A 17 -3.91 -38.66 0.85
C VAL A 17 -4.09 -40.17 0.65
N LYS A 18 -3.08 -40.88 0.13
CA LYS A 18 -3.13 -42.36 0.05
C LYS A 18 -3.16 -43.00 1.43
N LEU A 19 -2.37 -42.47 2.38
CA LEU A 19 -2.35 -42.89 3.79
C LEU A 19 -3.68 -42.60 4.51
N VAL A 20 -4.36 -41.51 4.14
CA VAL A 20 -5.69 -41.20 4.65
C VAL A 20 -6.77 -42.07 4.00
N SER A 21 -6.63 -42.44 2.71
CA SER A 21 -7.59 -43.33 2.02
C SER A 21 -7.60 -44.77 2.54
N THR A 22 -6.54 -45.21 3.22
CA THR A 22 -6.52 -46.50 3.95
C THR A 22 -7.35 -46.49 5.23
N VAL A 23 -7.90 -45.33 5.61
CA VAL A 23 -8.85 -45.16 6.72
C VAL A 23 -10.24 -44.90 6.14
N LEU A 24 -10.75 -45.81 5.31
CA LEU A 24 -12.19 -45.94 5.15
C LEU A 24 -12.68 -46.82 6.31
N PRO A 25 -13.44 -46.29 7.29
CA PRO A 25 -14.12 -47.15 8.24
C PRO A 25 -15.02 -48.09 7.43
N HIS A 26 -15.06 -49.36 7.81
CA HIS A 26 -15.67 -50.44 7.03
C HIS A 26 -17.18 -50.30 6.75
N ASP A 27 -17.84 -49.21 7.19
CA ASP A 27 -19.25 -48.93 6.95
C ASP A 27 -19.47 -47.63 6.15
N ILE A 28 -20.04 -47.79 4.94
CA ILE A 28 -20.44 -46.71 4.04
C ILE A 28 -21.84 -46.23 4.49
N THR A 29 -21.88 -45.23 5.37
CA THR A 29 -23.11 -44.54 5.76
C THR A 29 -23.19 -43.14 5.13
N PRO A 30 -24.40 -42.59 4.90
CA PRO A 30 -24.55 -41.22 4.38
C PRO A 30 -23.81 -40.15 5.21
N ASP A 31 -23.77 -40.32 6.53
CA ASP A 31 -23.11 -39.38 7.45
C ASP A 31 -21.58 -39.41 7.28
N ASN A 32 -20.97 -40.60 7.17
CA ASN A 32 -19.53 -40.76 6.93
C ASN A 32 -19.12 -40.19 5.56
N ILE A 33 -19.98 -40.31 4.55
CA ILE A 33 -19.75 -39.70 3.22
C ILE A 33 -19.80 -38.17 3.33
N ALA A 34 -20.75 -37.62 4.08
CA ALA A 34 -20.88 -36.18 4.27
C ALA A 34 -19.66 -35.58 5.00
N GLU A 35 -19.18 -36.25 6.05
CA GLU A 35 -17.97 -35.87 6.79
C GLU A 35 -16.73 -35.90 5.89
N TYR A 36 -16.55 -36.97 5.12
CA TYR A 36 -15.45 -37.07 4.15
C TYR A 36 -15.50 -35.98 3.07
N LEU A 37 -16.67 -35.64 2.55
CA LEU A 37 -16.83 -34.56 1.57
C LEU A 37 -16.50 -33.20 2.19
N HIS A 38 -16.89 -32.97 3.45
CA HIS A 38 -16.56 -31.75 4.18
C HIS A 38 -15.03 -31.60 4.36
N ASP A 39 -14.34 -32.68 4.72
CA ASP A 39 -12.88 -32.68 4.86
C ASP A 39 -12.18 -32.43 3.52
N LEU A 40 -12.68 -33.01 2.42
CA LEU A 40 -12.16 -32.75 1.08
C LEU A 40 -12.31 -31.28 0.67
N VAL A 41 -13.45 -30.65 0.96
CA VAL A 41 -13.67 -29.22 0.71
C VAL A 41 -12.69 -28.38 1.52
N THR A 42 -12.53 -28.71 2.81
CA THR A 42 -11.61 -28.02 3.72
C THR A 42 -10.17 -28.11 3.22
N ILE A 43 -9.72 -29.29 2.78
CA ILE A 43 -8.38 -29.50 2.21
C ILE A 43 -8.20 -28.67 0.94
N ASN A 44 -9.21 -28.64 0.05
CA ASN A 44 -9.14 -27.84 -1.17
C ASN A 44 -9.04 -26.34 -0.89
N ASP A 45 -9.79 -25.83 0.08
CA ASP A 45 -9.72 -24.42 0.49
C ASP A 45 -8.34 -24.07 1.06
N LEU A 46 -7.77 -24.95 1.89
CA LEU A 46 -6.41 -24.79 2.42
C LEU A 46 -5.35 -24.78 1.29
N LEU A 47 -5.49 -25.65 0.29
CA LEU A 47 -4.60 -25.68 -0.87
C LEU A 47 -4.68 -24.37 -1.69
N ILE A 48 -5.88 -23.82 -1.86
CA ILE A 48 -6.07 -22.54 -2.55
C ILE A 48 -5.38 -21.41 -1.78
N VAL A 49 -5.52 -21.37 -0.46
CA VAL A 49 -4.86 -20.37 0.39
C VAL A 49 -3.35 -20.49 0.30
N GLN A 50 -2.80 -21.70 0.40
CA GLN A 50 -1.36 -21.95 0.29
C GLN A 50 -0.84 -21.49 -1.08
N TYR A 51 -1.53 -21.85 -2.17
CA TYR A 51 -1.13 -21.44 -3.52
C TYR A 51 -1.11 -19.91 -3.68
N LYS A 52 -2.10 -19.20 -3.13
CA LYS A 52 -2.13 -17.73 -3.14
C LYS A 52 -0.95 -17.14 -2.36
N ALA A 53 -0.63 -17.68 -1.19
CA ALA A 53 0.51 -17.24 -0.39
C ALA A 53 1.84 -17.43 -1.13
N ASP A 54 2.05 -18.60 -1.74
CA ASP A 54 3.24 -18.92 -2.53
C ASP A 54 3.37 -17.99 -3.75
N LEU A 55 2.25 -17.67 -4.41
CA LEU A 55 2.23 -16.75 -5.55
C LEU A 55 2.62 -15.32 -5.14
N ILE A 56 2.16 -14.85 -3.97
CA ILE A 56 2.54 -13.54 -3.41
C ILE A 56 4.03 -13.54 -3.08
N GLN A 57 4.52 -14.58 -2.42
CA GLN A 57 5.94 -14.72 -2.08
C GLN A 57 6.81 -14.71 -3.35
N TYR A 58 6.43 -15.47 -4.37
CA TYR A 58 7.13 -15.49 -5.66
C TYR A 58 7.17 -14.10 -6.31
N LYS A 59 6.03 -13.40 -6.41
CA LYS A 59 5.98 -12.04 -6.96
C LYS A 59 6.88 -11.08 -6.20
N ASN A 60 6.88 -11.15 -4.86
CA ASN A 60 7.75 -10.32 -4.02
C ASN A 60 9.23 -10.60 -4.28
N THR A 61 9.63 -11.87 -4.41
CA THR A 61 11.00 -12.25 -4.77
C THR A 61 11.37 -11.71 -6.15
N GLN A 62 10.51 -11.87 -7.17
CA GLN A 62 10.78 -11.35 -8.51
C GLN A 62 10.92 -9.82 -8.53
N ILE A 63 10.10 -9.10 -7.77
CA ILE A 63 10.21 -7.63 -7.63
C ILE A 63 11.52 -7.27 -6.94
N LYS A 64 11.88 -7.98 -5.85
CA LYS A 64 13.13 -7.76 -5.12
C LYS A 64 14.34 -7.99 -6.02
N ASP A 65 14.36 -9.07 -6.79
CA ASP A 65 15.43 -9.37 -7.73
C ASP A 65 15.49 -8.35 -8.87
N PHE A 66 14.34 -7.93 -9.40
CA PHE A 66 14.27 -6.88 -10.42
C PHE A 66 14.84 -5.54 -9.92
N VAL A 67 14.45 -5.14 -8.70
CA VAL A 67 14.97 -3.97 -7.99
C VAL A 67 16.49 -4.12 -7.82
N GLN A 68 16.95 -5.19 -7.17
CA GLN A 68 18.37 -5.40 -6.87
C GLN A 68 19.25 -5.44 -8.11
N ASN A 69 18.79 -6.06 -9.21
CA ASN A 69 19.56 -6.14 -10.46
C ASN A 69 19.67 -4.80 -11.20
N ARG A 70 18.79 -3.83 -10.89
CA ARG A 70 18.70 -2.55 -11.61
C ARG A 70 19.26 -1.36 -10.82
N TYR A 71 19.24 -1.40 -9.49
CA TYR A 71 19.87 -0.35 -8.69
C TYR A 71 21.38 -0.56 -8.63
N ARG A 72 22.11 0.40 -9.19
CA ARG A 72 23.55 0.55 -9.03
C ARG A 72 23.79 1.95 -8.50
N VAL A 73 24.57 2.07 -7.44
CA VAL A 73 24.95 3.38 -6.88
C VAL A 73 26.43 3.57 -7.14
N ILE A 74 26.78 4.67 -7.78
CA ILE A 74 28.17 5.11 -7.92
C ILE A 74 28.46 6.00 -6.71
N VAL A 75 29.48 5.65 -5.95
CA VAL A 75 29.97 6.44 -4.81
C VAL A 75 31.38 6.87 -5.13
N ILE A 76 31.72 8.12 -4.85
CA ILE A 76 33.09 8.62 -4.98
C ILE A 76 33.77 8.40 -3.63
N GLU A 77 34.75 7.49 -3.57
CA GLU A 77 35.61 7.27 -2.40
C GLU A 77 37.06 7.54 -2.82
N ASN A 78 37.76 8.44 -2.13
CA ASN A 78 39.14 8.83 -2.44
C ASN A 78 39.37 9.26 -3.92
N ASP A 79 38.46 10.07 -4.46
CA ASP A 79 38.46 10.54 -5.86
C ASP A 79 38.33 9.44 -6.93
N GLU A 80 37.97 8.20 -6.54
CA GLU A 80 37.65 7.11 -7.45
C GLU A 80 36.14 6.78 -7.43
N GLU A 81 35.57 6.58 -8.62
CA GLU A 81 34.17 6.14 -8.77
C GLU A 81 34.06 4.64 -8.49
N ILE A 82 33.43 4.28 -7.37
CA ILE A 82 33.21 2.90 -6.97
C ILE A 82 31.75 2.52 -7.19
N LEU A 83 31.53 1.48 -8.00
CA LEU A 83 30.22 0.90 -8.23
C LEU A 83 29.81 -0.01 -7.07
N LYS A 84 28.81 0.39 -6.29
CA LYS A 84 28.21 -0.44 -5.25
C LYS A 84 27.02 -1.21 -5.84
N THR A 85 27.10 -2.54 -5.79
CA THR A 85 26.08 -3.49 -6.30
C THR A 85 25.41 -4.30 -5.20
N THR A 86 25.99 -4.35 -4.00
CA THR A 86 25.46 -5.10 -2.86
C THR A 86 24.26 -4.38 -2.23
N PRO A 87 23.12 -5.06 -1.98
CA PRO A 87 21.89 -4.44 -1.47
C PRO A 87 22.05 -3.65 -0.17
N GLU A 88 22.84 -4.16 0.77
CA GLU A 88 23.11 -3.52 2.07
C GLU A 88 23.90 -2.23 1.89
N CYS A 89 24.90 -2.24 0.99
CA CYS A 89 25.69 -1.07 0.63
C CYS A 89 24.81 -0.03 -0.07
N ILE A 90 24.02 -0.42 -1.08
CA ILE A 90 23.10 0.48 -1.77
C ILE A 90 22.14 1.14 -0.78
N LYS A 91 21.51 0.38 0.11
CA LYS A 91 20.58 0.91 1.11
C LYS A 91 21.26 1.92 2.04
N LYS A 92 22.48 1.62 2.50
CA LYS A 92 23.25 2.52 3.36
C LYS A 92 23.57 3.83 2.62
N GLU A 93 24.12 3.74 1.42
CA GLU A 93 24.53 4.90 0.62
C GLU A 93 23.35 5.76 0.18
N VAL A 94 22.23 5.15 -0.22
CA VAL A 94 20.98 5.86 -0.54
C VAL A 94 20.43 6.58 0.69
N ASN A 95 20.42 5.95 1.87
CA ASN A 95 19.97 6.61 3.09
C ASN A 95 20.87 7.79 3.46
N VAL A 96 22.20 7.61 3.43
CA VAL A 96 23.18 8.68 3.70
C VAL A 96 23.00 9.82 2.69
N HIS A 97 22.87 9.49 1.41
CA HIS A 97 22.62 10.47 0.35
C HIS A 97 21.35 11.27 0.64
N PHE A 98 20.19 10.63 0.88
CA PHE A 98 18.95 11.38 1.11
C PHE A 98 18.88 12.12 2.45
N GLN A 99 19.61 11.65 3.47
CA GLN A 99 19.74 12.36 4.74
C GLN A 99 20.61 13.63 4.62
N ASN A 100 21.62 13.61 3.74
CA ASN A 100 22.62 14.68 3.65
C ASN A 100 22.53 15.53 2.38
N ILE A 101 21.83 15.08 1.32
CA ILE A 101 21.67 15.81 0.05
C ILE A 101 20.99 17.16 0.28
N ALA A 102 19.99 17.15 1.16
CA ALA A 102 19.38 18.35 1.68
C ALA A 102 20.09 18.69 3.00
N GLY A 103 21.31 19.20 2.92
CA GLY A 103 22.01 19.84 4.06
C GLY A 103 21.29 21.07 4.63
N SER A 104 19.98 21.21 4.37
CA SER A 104 19.14 22.26 4.90
C SER A 104 18.71 21.90 6.32
N PHE A 105 19.45 22.41 7.29
CA PHE A 105 18.85 22.74 8.57
C PHE A 105 17.77 23.80 8.31
N ASN A 106 16.53 23.53 8.72
CA ASN A 106 15.48 24.54 8.74
C ASN A 106 15.84 25.55 9.84
N HIS A 107 16.53 26.61 9.46
CA HIS A 107 16.72 27.81 10.26
C HIS A 107 16.01 28.96 9.55
N GLU A 108 15.63 29.99 10.31
CA GLU A 108 15.13 31.23 9.71
C GLU A 108 16.20 31.78 8.75
N LYS A 109 15.83 31.86 7.48
CA LYS A 109 16.64 32.50 6.44
C LYS A 109 16.04 33.86 6.18
N LEU A 110 16.85 34.91 6.30
CA LEU A 110 16.45 36.23 5.83
C LEU A 110 16.29 36.17 4.30
N ILE A 111 15.06 36.40 3.84
CA ILE A 111 14.75 36.51 2.42
C ILE A 111 15.51 37.75 1.90
N SER A 112 16.27 37.58 0.82
CA SER A 112 17.12 38.65 0.26
C SER A 112 17.02 38.72 -1.26
N GLY A 113 17.37 39.90 -1.80
CA GLY A 113 17.34 40.18 -3.24
C GLY A 113 15.95 40.05 -3.83
N ARG A 114 15.87 39.50 -5.05
CA ARG A 114 14.60 39.34 -5.81
C ARG A 114 13.50 38.57 -5.10
N TRP A 115 13.85 37.78 -4.07
CA TRP A 115 12.88 36.99 -3.33
C TRP A 115 12.05 37.85 -2.36
N VAL A 116 12.57 39.00 -1.92
CA VAL A 116 11.81 39.95 -1.09
C VAL A 116 10.59 40.41 -1.87
N ASP A 117 10.78 40.82 -3.12
CA ASP A 117 9.67 41.26 -3.97
C ASP A 117 8.72 40.11 -4.33
N GLN A 118 9.26 38.91 -4.60
CA GLN A 118 8.47 37.73 -4.98
C GLN A 118 7.54 37.24 -3.87
N TYR A 119 8.00 37.30 -2.62
CA TYR A 119 7.25 36.86 -1.44
C TYR A 119 6.58 38.01 -0.69
N SER A 120 6.68 39.25 -1.19
CA SER A 120 5.93 40.36 -0.63
C SER A 120 4.42 40.13 -0.81
N PRO A 121 3.59 40.52 0.17
CA PRO A 121 2.14 40.47 0.04
C PRO A 121 1.72 41.19 -1.25
N LYS A 122 0.92 40.50 -2.06
CA LYS A 122 0.43 41.10 -3.31
C LYS A 122 -0.79 41.96 -2.98
N THR A 123 -0.81 43.18 -3.53
CA THR A 123 -1.86 44.17 -3.22
C THR A 123 -3.23 43.81 -3.78
N ASP A 124 -3.27 42.89 -4.75
CA ASP A 124 -4.48 42.34 -5.36
C ASP A 124 -5.07 41.15 -4.59
N ILE A 125 -4.36 40.64 -3.57
CA ILE A 125 -4.83 39.55 -2.73
C ILE A 125 -5.41 40.15 -1.45
N ASP A 126 -6.67 39.79 -1.15
CA ASP A 126 -7.30 40.15 0.10
C ASP A 126 -6.51 39.56 1.28
N ILE A 127 -6.26 40.36 2.32
CA ILE A 127 -5.53 39.91 3.51
C ILE A 127 -6.30 38.85 4.30
N ASN A 128 -7.62 38.79 4.12
CA ASN A 128 -8.52 37.86 4.80
C ASN A 128 -8.83 36.60 3.99
N ILE A 129 -8.09 36.28 2.90
CA ILE A 129 -8.36 35.05 2.11
C ILE A 129 -8.26 33.74 2.90
N TYR A 130 -7.61 33.77 4.07
CA TYR A 130 -7.48 32.64 4.98
C TYR A 130 -8.39 32.74 6.20
N GLU A 131 -9.29 33.74 6.24
CA GLU A 131 -10.32 33.81 7.26
C GLU A 131 -11.19 32.54 7.18
N GLY A 132 -11.39 31.91 8.34
CA GLY A 132 -12.09 30.64 8.45
C GLY A 132 -11.32 29.39 8.01
N LEU A 133 -10.03 29.50 7.65
CA LEU A 133 -9.22 28.32 7.25
C LEU A 133 -9.14 27.23 8.35
N MET A 134 -9.18 27.66 9.60
CA MET A 134 -9.12 26.77 10.77
C MET A 134 -10.50 26.55 11.41
N ASP A 135 -11.57 26.97 10.74
CA ASP A 135 -12.92 26.75 11.22
C ASP A 135 -13.28 25.26 11.14
N TYR A 136 -14.33 24.92 11.88
CA TYR A 136 -14.87 23.57 11.91
C TYR A 136 -15.48 23.23 10.55
N ILE A 137 -15.15 22.06 10.01
CA ILE A 137 -15.75 21.55 8.78
C ILE A 137 -17.21 21.19 9.07
N THR A 138 -18.12 21.77 8.31
CA THR A 138 -19.56 21.56 8.45
C THR A 138 -20.02 20.26 7.79
N GLN A 139 -21.21 19.78 8.16
CA GLN A 139 -21.78 18.59 7.56
C GLN A 139 -22.13 18.84 6.08
N GLU A 140 -22.65 20.04 5.77
CA GLU A 140 -23.01 20.45 4.43
C GLU A 140 -21.81 20.47 3.48
N GLU A 141 -20.64 20.93 3.95
CA GLU A 141 -19.39 20.88 3.17
C GLU A 141 -18.99 19.45 2.86
N VAL A 142 -19.03 18.56 3.86
CA VAL A 142 -18.68 17.14 3.66
C VAL A 142 -19.65 16.48 2.68
N ASP A 143 -20.95 16.72 2.82
CA ASP A 143 -21.96 16.14 1.93
C ASP A 143 -21.79 16.63 0.48
N TYR A 144 -21.54 17.94 0.31
CA TYR A 144 -21.23 18.50 -1.00
C TYR A 144 -20.00 17.84 -1.62
N HIS A 145 -18.90 17.74 -0.86
CA HIS A 145 -17.65 17.17 -1.35
C HIS A 145 -17.76 15.67 -1.64
N ILE A 146 -18.50 14.90 -0.83
CA ILE A 146 -18.80 13.50 -1.10
C ILE A 146 -19.56 13.34 -2.42
N SER A 147 -20.55 14.20 -2.68
CA SER A 147 -21.37 14.11 -3.89
C SER A 147 -20.56 14.23 -5.19
N ILE A 148 -19.50 15.06 -5.18
CA ILE A 148 -18.66 15.34 -6.35
C ILE A 148 -17.44 14.43 -6.47
N LEU A 149 -17.25 13.44 -5.57
CA LEU A 149 -16.13 12.51 -5.68
C LEU A 149 -16.13 11.81 -7.06
N PRO A 150 -14.97 11.60 -7.70
CA PRO A 150 -14.94 10.96 -9.02
C PRO A 150 -15.20 9.44 -8.92
N ASN A 151 -15.98 8.87 -9.84
CA ASN A 151 -16.19 7.41 -9.90
C ASN A 151 -15.01 6.70 -10.60
N GLY A 152 -14.83 5.42 -10.33
CA GLY A 152 -13.84 4.54 -10.97
C GLY A 152 -12.40 4.82 -10.56
N LYS A 153 -12.18 5.47 -9.41
CA LYS A 153 -10.84 5.66 -8.85
C LYS A 153 -10.40 4.45 -8.05
N ALA A 154 -9.09 4.19 -8.05
CA ALA A 154 -8.50 3.14 -7.24
C ALA A 154 -8.68 3.46 -5.75
N SER A 155 -9.21 2.50 -5.00
CA SER A 155 -9.26 2.57 -3.54
C SER A 155 -7.86 2.38 -2.95
N GLY A 156 -7.62 2.97 -1.78
CA GLY A 156 -6.44 2.65 -0.97
C GLY A 156 -6.47 1.22 -0.39
N PRO A 157 -5.51 0.89 0.50
CA PRO A 157 -5.41 -0.45 1.09
C PRO A 157 -6.67 -0.94 1.82
N SER A 158 -7.52 -0.03 2.30
CA SER A 158 -8.80 -0.34 2.95
C SER A 158 -9.86 -0.93 2.02
N LYS A 159 -9.68 -0.79 0.70
CA LYS A 159 -10.65 -1.19 -0.35
C LYS A 159 -12.01 -0.48 -0.28
N ILE A 160 -12.11 0.60 0.49
CA ILE A 160 -13.27 1.49 0.48
C ILE A 160 -13.19 2.39 -0.74
N SER A 161 -14.17 2.29 -1.64
CA SER A 161 -14.25 3.13 -2.84
C SER A 161 -15.01 4.43 -2.60
N TYR A 162 -14.86 5.39 -3.49
CA TYR A 162 -15.64 6.63 -3.42
C TYR A 162 -17.14 6.40 -3.59
N GLU A 163 -17.54 5.41 -4.41
CA GLU A 163 -18.93 5.02 -4.59
C GLU A 163 -19.53 4.48 -3.29
N MET A 164 -18.77 3.71 -2.51
CA MET A 164 -19.21 3.25 -1.19
C MET A 164 -19.46 4.43 -0.24
N ILE A 165 -18.59 5.45 -0.25
CA ILE A 165 -18.75 6.65 0.58
C ILE A 165 -19.96 7.46 0.12
N LYS A 166 -20.16 7.64 -1.18
CA LYS A 166 -21.32 8.33 -1.75
C LYS A 166 -22.64 7.69 -1.36
N HIS A 167 -22.70 6.37 -1.37
CA HIS A 167 -23.89 5.59 -1.04
C HIS A 167 -23.96 5.16 0.44
N SER A 168 -23.06 5.67 1.28
CA SER A 168 -23.08 5.41 2.71
C SER A 168 -24.22 6.15 3.40
N SER A 169 -24.58 5.68 4.59
CA SER A 169 -25.62 6.29 5.41
C SER A 169 -25.18 7.66 5.95
N ASP A 170 -26.14 8.47 6.35
CA ASP A 170 -25.84 9.82 6.87
C ASP A 170 -25.10 9.76 8.21
N GLU A 171 -25.27 8.68 8.99
CA GLU A 171 -24.44 8.43 10.19
C GLU A 171 -22.97 8.22 9.83
N MET A 172 -22.68 7.51 8.72
CA MET A 172 -21.31 7.31 8.25
C MET A 172 -20.69 8.62 7.77
N LYS A 173 -21.45 9.45 7.04
CA LYS A 173 -20.98 10.78 6.63
C LYS A 173 -20.75 11.70 7.82
N SER A 174 -21.64 11.66 8.81
CA SER A 174 -21.49 12.39 10.08
C SER A 174 -20.25 11.94 10.84
N PHE A 175 -19.97 10.64 10.86
CA PHE A 175 -18.74 10.11 11.43
C PHE A 175 -17.49 10.64 10.71
N ILE A 176 -17.50 10.69 9.37
CA ILE A 176 -16.40 11.26 8.58
C ILE A 176 -16.19 12.73 8.96
N THR A 177 -17.24 13.54 9.01
CA THR A 177 -17.16 14.96 9.41
C THR A 177 -16.51 15.13 10.78
N ASN A 178 -17.01 14.40 11.79
CA ASN A 178 -16.45 14.45 13.14
C ASN A 178 -14.99 14.02 13.16
N TYR A 179 -14.65 12.96 12.44
CA TYR A 179 -13.28 12.44 12.36
C TYR A 179 -12.31 13.44 11.72
N LEU A 180 -12.72 14.12 10.64
CA LEU A 180 -11.93 15.17 9.99
C LEU A 180 -11.67 16.35 10.93
N ASN A 181 -12.70 16.76 11.66
CA ASN A 181 -12.57 17.84 12.63
C ASN A 181 -11.68 17.49 13.83
N GLU A 182 -11.75 16.25 14.32
CA GLU A 182 -10.80 15.77 15.33
C GLU A 182 -9.36 15.83 14.81
N CYS A 183 -9.12 15.49 13.54
CA CYS A 183 -7.80 15.64 12.93
C CYS A 183 -7.32 17.10 12.91
N LEU A 184 -8.21 18.06 12.61
CA LEU A 184 -7.91 19.50 12.65
C LEU A 184 -7.58 19.99 14.05
N ILE A 185 -8.42 19.65 15.04
CA ILE A 185 -8.24 20.04 16.45
C ILE A 185 -6.94 19.47 17.01
N LEU A 186 -6.70 18.18 16.80
CA LEU A 186 -5.52 17.49 17.30
C LEU A 186 -4.24 17.80 16.50
N ARG A 187 -4.38 18.45 15.34
CA ARG A 187 -3.31 18.68 14.36
C ARG A 187 -2.55 17.40 14.01
N LYS A 188 -3.30 16.29 13.90
CA LYS A 188 -2.77 14.96 13.65
C LYS A 188 -3.53 14.30 12.53
N VAL A 189 -2.79 13.68 11.61
CA VAL A 189 -3.35 12.86 10.54
C VAL A 189 -3.02 11.39 10.79
N PRO A 190 -3.92 10.46 10.43
CA PRO A 190 -3.66 9.03 10.58
C PRO A 190 -2.42 8.60 9.79
N LYS A 191 -1.63 7.69 10.35
CA LYS A 191 -0.43 7.18 9.67
C LYS A 191 -0.82 6.30 8.48
N GLU A 192 -1.96 5.65 8.58
CA GLU A 192 -2.57 4.76 7.61
C GLU A 192 -2.89 5.49 6.30
N TRP A 193 -3.19 6.79 6.35
CA TRP A 193 -3.42 7.61 5.15
C TRP A 193 -2.15 7.80 4.31
N LYS A 194 -0.96 7.48 4.85
CA LYS A 194 0.31 7.50 4.12
C LYS A 194 0.62 6.16 3.43
N LEU A 195 -0.24 5.15 3.61
CA LEU A 195 -0.09 3.84 2.97
C LEU A 195 -0.76 3.84 1.59
N ALA A 196 -0.10 3.23 0.61
CA ALA A 196 -0.62 3.10 -0.74
C ALA A 196 -0.24 1.74 -1.34
N ASP A 197 -1.15 1.18 -2.14
CA ASP A 197 -0.84 0.01 -2.96
C ASP A 197 -0.05 0.46 -4.20
N LEU A 198 1.06 -0.21 -4.49
CA LEU A 198 1.91 0.09 -5.65
C LEU A 198 1.56 -0.82 -6.83
N TYR A 199 1.04 -0.22 -7.90
CA TYR A 199 0.76 -0.90 -9.16
C TYR A 199 1.47 -0.20 -10.32
N PRO A 200 2.30 -0.91 -11.11
CA PRO A 200 2.89 -0.34 -12.31
C PRO A 200 1.80 -0.13 -13.38
N ILE A 201 1.61 1.12 -13.83
CA ILE A 201 0.67 1.47 -14.91
C ILE A 201 1.48 1.77 -16.18
N PRO A 202 1.33 0.98 -17.26
CA PRO A 202 1.99 1.26 -18.52
C PRO A 202 1.42 2.55 -19.14
N LYS A 203 2.30 3.47 -19.53
CA LYS A 203 1.90 4.70 -20.23
C LYS A 203 1.37 4.34 -21.63
N PRO A 204 0.35 5.05 -22.14
CA PRO A 204 -0.07 4.92 -23.54
C PRO A 204 1.12 5.19 -24.46
N LYS A 205 1.26 4.41 -25.54
CA LYS A 205 2.22 4.72 -26.60
C LYS A 205 1.71 5.94 -27.38
N PRO A 206 2.60 6.88 -27.75
CA PRO A 206 2.23 8.03 -28.59
C PRO A 206 1.74 7.59 -29.97
#